data_AF-A0A3B7C393-F1
#
_entry.id   AF-A0A3B7C393-F1
#
_cell.length_a   1.000
_cell.length_b   1.000
_cell.length_c   1.000
_cell.angle_alpha   90.00
_cell.angle_beta   90.00
_cell.angle_gamma   90.00
#
_symmetry.space_group_name_H-M   'P 1'
#
loop_
_entity.id
_entity.type
_entity.pdbx_description
1 polymer ?
#
loop_
_entity_poly.entity_id
_entity_poly.type
_entity_poly.pdbx_seq_one_letter_code
_entity_poly.pdbx_strand_id
1 'polypeptide(L)'
;MDKIISMVFWLLTILSPVNGVMMTMVFLILVDFITGSYAAYKNKIPISSERIGNTISKFFIYNLVILASFLLEEYIVNEVPFLKIIAGFVAITEIKSILENFNKIYGLDLFRALVSLLKSGDLSDTIRAISKEGKK
;
A
#
# COMPACT_ATOMS: atom_id res chain seq x y z
N MET A 1 29.65 -24.57 -3.01
CA MET A 1 29.00 -23.41 -3.67
C MET A 1 27.69 -23.83 -4.31
N ASP A 2 27.69 -24.94 -5.06
CA ASP A 2 26.52 -25.48 -5.77
C ASP A 2 25.33 -25.78 -4.85
N LYS A 3 25.56 -26.32 -3.65
CA LYS A 3 24.49 -26.61 -2.69
C LYS A 3 23.76 -25.36 -2.18
N ILE A 4 24.48 -24.24 -2.03
CA ILE A 4 23.91 -22.94 -1.60
C ILE A 4 23.12 -22.33 -2.76
N ILE A 5 23.68 -22.37 -3.97
CA ILE A 5 23.01 -21.88 -5.18
C ILE A 5 21.71 -22.65 -5.41
N SER A 6 21.73 -23.98 -5.28
CA SER A 6 20.53 -24.81 -5.35
C SER A 6 19.51 -24.44 -4.28
N MET A 7 19.93 -24.23 -3.03
CA MET A 7 19.01 -23.85 -1.94
C MET A 7 18.35 -22.48 -2.19
N VAL A 8 19.09 -21.50 -2.68
CA VAL A 8 18.56 -20.19 -3.09
C VAL A 8 17.62 -20.33 -4.29
N PHE A 9 17.95 -21.16 -5.27
CA PHE A 9 17.09 -21.41 -6.42
C PHE A 9 15.76 -22.06 -6.05
N TRP A 10 15.78 -23.05 -5.15
CA TRP A 10 14.57 -23.66 -4.59
C TRP A 10 13.71 -22.63 -3.84
N LEU A 11 14.35 -21.78 -3.03
CA LEU A 11 13.65 -20.71 -2.32
C LEU A 11 12.98 -19.73 -3.30
N LEU A 12 13.71 -19.26 -4.32
CA LEU A 12 13.17 -18.36 -5.34
C LEU A 12 12.02 -19.00 -6.14
N THR A 13 12.09 -20.31 -6.39
CA THR A 13 11.03 -21.05 -7.10
C THR A 13 9.72 -21.07 -6.31
N ILE A 14 9.78 -21.27 -4.98
CA ILE A 14 8.59 -21.22 -4.09
C ILE A 14 7.96 -19.82 -4.07
N LEU A 15 8.75 -18.77 -4.34
CA LEU A 15 8.28 -17.37 -4.36
C LEU A 15 7.64 -16.95 -5.70
N SER A 16 7.88 -17.71 -6.78
CA SER A 16 7.33 -17.45 -8.12
C SER A 16 5.82 -17.14 -8.15
N PRO A 17 4.94 -17.93 -7.50
CA PRO A 17 3.48 -17.68 -7.54
C PRO A 17 3.04 -16.38 -6.84
N VAL A 18 3.85 -15.84 -5.91
CA VAL A 18 3.50 -14.64 -5.11
C VAL A 18 4.07 -13.36 -5.73
N ASN A 19 4.90 -13.47 -6.77
CA ASN A 19 5.66 -12.36 -7.32
C ASN A 19 4.77 -11.18 -7.74
N GLY A 20 3.60 -11.44 -8.34
CA GLY A 20 2.65 -10.39 -8.72
C GLY A 20 2.14 -9.56 -7.53
N VAL A 21 1.81 -10.24 -6.42
CA VAL A 21 1.32 -9.58 -5.19
C VAL A 21 2.45 -8.78 -4.53
N MET A 22 3.65 -9.37 -4.43
CA MET A 22 4.81 -8.70 -3.84
C MET A 22 5.22 -7.46 -4.66
N MET A 23 5.30 -7.58 -5.99
CA MET A 23 5.58 -6.45 -6.88
C MET A 23 4.55 -5.33 -6.76
N THR A 24 3.27 -5.69 -6.62
CA THR A 24 2.19 -4.71 -6.38
C THR A 24 2.41 -3.96 -5.07
N MET A 25 2.78 -4.65 -3.98
CA MET A 25 3.08 -3.97 -2.72
C MET A 25 4.28 -3.06 -2.80
N VAL A 26 5.38 -3.52 -3.43
CA VAL A 26 6.55 -2.68 -3.63
C VAL A 26 6.18 -1.41 -4.40
N PHE A 27 5.39 -1.55 -5.46
CA PHE A 27 4.89 -0.41 -6.22
C PHE A 27 4.05 0.55 -5.35
N LEU A 28 3.09 0.04 -4.56
CA LEU A 28 2.27 0.86 -3.68
C LEU A 28 3.10 1.62 -2.63
N ILE A 29 4.07 0.94 -1.99
CA ILE A 29 4.97 1.56 -1.01
C ILE A 29 5.83 2.65 -1.68
N LEU A 30 6.31 2.43 -2.91
CA LEU A 30 7.06 3.44 -3.65
C LEU A 30 6.21 4.66 -3.98
N VAL A 31 4.97 4.46 -4.43
CA VAL A 31 4.03 5.56 -4.67
C VAL A 31 3.71 6.31 -3.38
N ASP A 32 3.49 5.59 -2.27
CA ASP A 32 3.28 6.19 -0.94
C ASP A 32 4.48 7.04 -0.52
N PHE A 33 5.69 6.51 -0.68
CA PHE A 33 6.93 7.23 -0.37
C PHE A 33 7.10 8.50 -1.21
N ILE A 34 6.87 8.42 -2.53
CA ILE A 34 6.97 9.57 -3.43
C ILE A 34 5.93 10.62 -3.07
N THR A 35 4.67 10.22 -2.87
CA THR A 35 3.57 11.15 -2.55
C THR A 35 3.76 11.78 -1.17
N GLY A 36 4.18 11.01 -0.17
CA GLY A 36 4.48 11.51 1.17
C GLY A 36 5.67 12.46 1.21
N SER A 37 6.74 12.14 0.47
CA SER A 37 7.91 13.02 0.34
C SER A 37 7.56 14.33 -0.37
N TYR A 38 6.78 14.27 -1.44
CA TYR A 38 6.33 15.45 -2.17
C TYR A 38 5.37 16.31 -1.32
N ALA A 39 4.45 15.69 -0.59
CA ALA A 39 3.56 16.38 0.34
C ALA A 39 4.35 17.10 1.45
N ALA A 40 5.39 16.47 2.00
CA ALA A 40 6.26 17.07 3.00
C ALA A 40 7.03 18.27 2.43
N TYR A 41 7.60 18.12 1.22
CA TYR A 41 8.29 19.21 0.52
C TYR A 41 7.37 20.41 0.28
N LYS A 42 6.17 20.17 -0.27
CA LYS A 42 5.20 21.23 -0.57
C LYS A 42 4.75 21.99 0.68
N ASN A 43 4.56 21.27 1.79
CA ASN A 43 4.13 21.85 3.07
C ASN A 43 5.31 22.32 3.96
N LYS A 44 6.55 22.31 3.45
CA LYS A 44 7.77 22.70 4.18
C LYS A 44 7.96 21.95 5.51
N ILE A 45 7.48 20.70 5.58
CA ILE A 45 7.65 19.84 6.75
C ILE A 45 9.00 19.13 6.62
N PRO A 46 9.88 19.17 7.64
CA PRO A 46 11.15 18.47 7.58
C PRO A 46 10.94 16.96 7.44
N ILE A 47 11.73 16.33 6.57
CA ILE A 47 11.76 14.87 6.41
C ILE A 47 12.68 14.33 7.50
N SER A 48 12.13 13.57 8.45
CA SER A 48 12.90 12.90 9.49
C SER A 48 13.37 11.51 9.02
N SER A 49 14.50 11.05 9.55
CA SER A 49 15.01 9.69 9.36
C SER A 49 14.01 8.63 9.82
N GLU A 50 13.23 8.93 10.85
CA GLU A 50 12.15 8.06 11.34
C GLU A 50 11.09 7.77 10.27
N ARG A 51 10.69 8.77 9.46
CA ARG A 51 9.73 8.55 8.36
C ARG A 51 10.29 7.65 7.28
N ILE A 52 11.56 7.82 6.93
CA ILE A 52 12.25 6.97 5.95
C ILE A 52 12.37 5.54 6.51
N GLY A 53 12.74 5.41 7.79
CA GLY A 53 12.79 4.14 8.49
C GLY A 53 11.45 3.40 8.46
N ASN A 54 10.33 4.11 8.67
CA ASN A 54 9.00 3.52 8.58
C ASN A 54 8.69 2.97 7.18
N THR A 55 9.08 3.66 6.10
CA THR A 55 8.93 3.14 4.74
C THR A 55 9.76 1.88 4.51
N ILE A 56 10.99 1.84 5.02
CA ILE A 56 11.84 0.64 4.95
C ILE A 56 11.20 -0.51 5.73
N SER A 57 10.68 -0.24 6.93
CA SER A 57 9.96 -1.23 7.72
C SER A 57 8.72 -1.77 6.99
N LYS A 58 7.92 -0.90 6.34
CA LYS A 58 6.80 -1.35 5.48
C LYS A 58 7.27 -2.28 4.38
N PHE A 59 8.37 -1.93 3.69
CA PHE A 59 8.93 -2.73 2.61
C PHE A 59 9.27 -4.16 3.06
N PHE A 60 9.95 -4.33 4.19
CA PHE A 60 10.31 -5.66 4.68
C PHE A 60 9.14 -6.40 5.33
N ILE A 61 8.40 -5.75 6.23
CA ILE A 61 7.37 -6.40 7.04
C ILE A 61 6.20 -6.85 6.16
N TYR A 62 5.74 -6.03 5.20
CA TYR A 62 4.62 -6.42 4.37
C TYR A 62 4.95 -7.59 3.45
N ASN A 63 6.14 -7.61 2.85
CA ASN A 63 6.59 -8.73 2.03
C ASN A 63 6.72 -10.02 2.86
N LEU A 64 7.19 -9.92 4.11
CA LEU A 64 7.26 -11.07 5.01
C LEU A 64 5.87 -11.61 5.38
N VAL A 65 4.93 -10.71 5.70
CA VAL A 65 3.55 -11.07 6.03
C VAL A 65 2.84 -11.71 4.83
N ILE A 66 3.02 -11.16 3.62
CA ILE A 66 2.46 -11.74 2.38
C ILE A 66 3.02 -13.13 2.13
N LEU A 67 4.32 -13.31 2.31
CA LEU A 67 4.95 -14.62 2.16
C LEU A 67 4.40 -15.62 3.17
N ALA A 68 4.31 -15.24 4.45
CA ALA A 68 3.72 -16.10 5.48
C ALA A 68 2.26 -16.46 5.17
N SER A 69 1.49 -15.50 4.64
CA SER A 69 0.08 -15.70 4.25
C SER A 69 -0.04 -16.68 3.08
N PHE A 70 0.86 -16.59 2.10
CA PHE A 70 0.92 -17.55 1.00
C PHE A 70 1.27 -18.96 1.48
N LEU A 71 2.28 -19.11 2.34
CA LEU A 71 2.66 -20.43 2.86
C LEU A 71 1.54 -21.05 3.71
N LEU A 72 0.81 -20.22 4.46
CA LEU A 72 -0.35 -20.64 5.24
C LEU A 72 -1.49 -21.14 4.32
N GLU A 73 -1.81 -20.39 3.27
CA GLU A 73 -2.82 -20.76 2.27
C GLU A 73 -2.41 -22.05 1.51
N GLU A 74 -1.18 -22.14 1.04
CA GLU A 74 -0.74 -23.24 0.18
C GLU A 74 -0.54 -24.56 0.95
N TYR A 75 0.04 -24.50 2.16
CA TYR A 75 0.52 -25.71 2.85
C TYR A 75 -0.26 -26.11 4.11
N ILE A 76 -1.13 -25.25 4.64
CA ILE A 76 -1.82 -25.50 5.92
C ILE A 76 -3.34 -25.44 5.78
N VAL A 77 -3.88 -24.37 5.16
CA VAL A 77 -5.34 -24.13 5.06
C VAL A 77 -5.68 -23.63 3.65
N ASN A 78 -5.93 -24.58 2.74
CA ASN A 78 -6.14 -24.30 1.31
C ASN A 78 -7.51 -23.68 0.99
N GLU A 79 -8.49 -23.89 1.85
CA GLU A 79 -9.88 -23.45 1.64
C GLU A 79 -10.05 -21.93 1.84
N VAL A 80 -9.12 -21.29 2.55
CA VAL A 80 -9.19 -19.88 2.91
C VAL A 80 -8.14 -19.09 2.13
N PRO A 81 -8.53 -18.08 1.32
CA PRO A 81 -7.60 -17.31 0.49
C PRO A 81 -6.85 -16.24 1.32
N PHE A 82 -6.06 -16.68 2.31
CA PHE A 82 -5.31 -15.83 3.23
C PHE A 82 -4.41 -14.81 2.52
N LEU A 83 -3.70 -15.22 1.46
CA LEU A 83 -2.86 -14.33 0.66
C LEU A 83 -3.68 -13.15 0.14
N LYS A 84 -4.83 -13.40 -0.49
CA LYS A 84 -5.65 -12.34 -1.09
C LYS A 84 -6.26 -11.43 -0.04
N ILE A 85 -6.73 -11.99 1.08
CA ILE A 85 -7.32 -11.22 2.17
C ILE A 85 -6.29 -10.30 2.80
N ILE A 86 -5.13 -10.85 3.19
CA ILE A 86 -4.09 -10.10 3.89
C ILE A 86 -3.41 -9.11 2.96
N ALA A 87 -3.07 -9.51 1.73
CA ALA A 87 -2.53 -8.59 0.74
C ALA A 87 -3.53 -7.47 0.42
N GLY A 88 -4.82 -7.78 0.28
CA GLY A 88 -5.86 -6.78 0.06
C GLY A 88 -5.94 -5.77 1.21
N PHE A 89 -5.89 -6.24 2.46
CA PHE A 89 -5.87 -5.35 3.63
C PHE A 89 -4.65 -4.42 3.61
N VAL A 90 -3.45 -4.97 3.39
CA VAL A 90 -2.21 -4.18 3.29
C VAL A 90 -2.28 -3.17 2.15
N ALA A 91 -2.73 -3.57 0.95
CA ALA A 91 -2.90 -2.65 -0.18
C ALA A 91 -3.84 -1.49 0.16
N ILE A 92 -4.96 -1.75 0.83
CA ILE A 92 -5.92 -0.70 1.24
C ILE A 92 -5.24 0.29 2.20
N THR A 93 -4.40 -0.17 3.12
CA THR A 93 -3.68 0.73 4.03
C THR A 93 -2.71 1.65 3.29
N GLU A 94 -2.03 1.16 2.25
CA GLU A 94 -1.13 1.98 1.43
C GLU A 94 -1.89 2.93 0.52
N ILE A 95 -3.00 2.50 -0.09
CA ILE A 95 -3.89 3.38 -0.87
C ILE A 95 -4.43 4.51 0.01
N LYS A 96 -4.85 4.20 1.24
CA LYS A 96 -5.32 5.22 2.18
C LYS A 96 -4.21 6.24 2.48
N SER A 97 -2.98 5.79 2.74
CA SER A 97 -1.84 6.66 2.97
C SER A 97 -1.55 7.59 1.77
N ILE A 98 -1.62 7.05 0.55
CA ILE A 98 -1.48 7.83 -0.69
C ILE A 98 -2.57 8.91 -0.79
N LEU A 99 -3.83 8.57 -0.49
CA LEU A 99 -4.94 9.53 -0.53
C LEU A 99 -4.81 10.63 0.53
N GLU A 100 -4.30 10.31 1.72
CA GLU A 100 -3.98 11.31 2.74
C GLU A 100 -2.88 12.27 2.27
N ASN A 101 -1.84 11.75 1.62
CA ASN A 101 -0.78 12.58 1.03
C ASN A 101 -1.32 13.46 -0.11
N PHE A 102 -2.21 12.92 -0.96
CA PHE A 102 -2.90 13.69 -1.98
C PHE A 102 -3.71 14.85 -1.38
N ASN A 103 -4.49 14.59 -0.32
CA ASN A 103 -5.26 15.62 0.36
C ASN A 103 -4.33 16.73 0.92
N LYS A 104 -3.20 16.37 1.52
CA LYS A 104 -2.19 17.35 1.99
C LYS A 104 -1.58 18.18 0.85
N ILE A 105 -1.55 17.67 -0.38
CA ILE A 105 -1.02 18.37 -1.55
C ILE A 105 -2.06 19.32 -2.15
N TYR A 106 -3.30 18.87 -2.32
CA TYR A 106 -4.31 19.59 -3.10
C TYR A 106 -5.43 20.22 -2.26
N GLY A 107 -5.51 19.92 -0.96
CA GLY A 107 -6.59 20.39 -0.08
C GLY A 107 -7.96 19.77 -0.40
N LEU A 108 -7.96 18.61 -1.08
CA LEU A 108 -9.17 17.89 -1.47
C LEU A 108 -9.24 16.58 -0.70
N ASP A 109 -10.29 16.40 0.11
CA ASP A 109 -10.50 15.16 0.87
C ASP A 109 -11.09 14.05 -0.03
N LEU A 110 -10.21 13.49 -0.88
CA LEU A 110 -10.56 12.41 -1.81
C LEU A 110 -11.03 11.14 -1.09
N PHE A 111 -10.52 10.86 0.11
CA PHE A 111 -10.95 9.68 0.85
C PHE A 111 -12.41 9.81 1.28
N ARG A 112 -12.80 10.97 1.83
CA ARG A 112 -14.21 11.25 2.09
C ARG A 112 -15.04 11.20 0.83
N ALA A 113 -14.57 11.79 -0.27
CA ALA A 113 -15.27 11.74 -1.55
C ALA A 113 -15.54 10.29 -1.99
N LEU A 114 -14.53 9.42 -1.94
CA LEU A 114 -14.64 8.00 -2.24
C LEU A 114 -15.64 7.27 -1.33
N VAL A 115 -15.62 7.52 -0.03
CA VAL A 115 -16.56 6.90 0.91
C VAL A 115 -17.99 7.39 0.69
N SER A 116 -18.18 8.68 0.43
CA SER A 116 -19.52 9.22 0.13
C SER A 116 -20.05 8.71 -1.21
N LEU A 117 -19.19 8.47 -2.20
CA LEU A 117 -19.60 7.87 -3.47
C LEU A 117 -20.21 6.48 -3.32
N LEU A 118 -19.56 5.65 -2.52
CA LEU A 118 -20.05 4.31 -2.18
C LEU A 118 -21.40 4.36 -1.45
N LYS A 119 -21.71 5.48 -0.78
CA LYS A 119 -22.98 5.69 -0.07
C LYS A 119 -24.06 6.35 -0.94
N SER A 120 -23.70 7.20 -1.91
CA SER A 120 -24.62 8.16 -2.52
C SER A 120 -24.80 8.01 -4.04
N GLY A 121 -23.94 7.26 -4.74
CA GLY A 121 -24.07 7.00 -6.18
C GLY A 121 -23.72 8.15 -7.14
N ASP A 122 -23.59 9.41 -6.70
CA ASP A 122 -23.26 10.56 -7.56
C ASP A 122 -21.94 11.28 -7.20
N LEU A 123 -21.01 11.29 -8.16
CA LEU A 123 -19.62 11.78 -8.08
C LEU A 123 -19.50 13.30 -8.24
N SER A 124 -20.29 13.87 -9.12
CA SER A 124 -20.16 15.27 -9.53
C SER A 124 -20.45 16.20 -8.35
N ASP A 125 -21.54 15.94 -7.64
CA ASP A 125 -22.05 16.83 -6.61
C ASP A 125 -21.21 16.76 -5.33
N THR A 126 -20.69 15.57 -5.01
CA THR A 126 -19.80 15.36 -3.88
C THR A 126 -18.47 16.11 -4.04
N ILE A 127 -17.84 16.01 -5.23
CA ILE A 127 -16.58 16.72 -5.51
C ILE A 127 -16.79 18.24 -5.40
N ARG A 128 -17.92 18.76 -5.89
CA ARG A 128 -18.28 20.18 -5.81
C ARG A 128 -18.50 20.65 -4.38
N ALA A 129 -19.10 19.81 -3.52
CA ALA A 129 -19.32 20.13 -2.11
C ALA A 129 -17.98 20.22 -1.34
N ILE A 130 -17.12 19.22 -1.49
CA ILE A 130 -15.83 19.15 -0.76
C ILE A 130 -14.85 20.23 -1.24
N SER A 131 -14.83 20.56 -2.54
CA SER A 131 -13.98 21.63 -3.08
C SER A 131 -14.35 23.03 -2.58
N LYS A 132 -15.61 23.25 -2.18
CA LYS A 132 -16.06 24.53 -1.62
C LYS A 132 -15.68 24.70 -0.14
N GLU A 133 -15.59 23.62 0.63
CA GLU A 133 -15.24 23.68 2.06
C GLU A 133 -13.73 23.91 2.30
N GLY A 134 -12.85 23.39 1.43
CA GLY A 134 -11.40 23.55 1.56
C GLY A 134 -10.83 24.94 1.24
N LYS A 135 -11.67 25.95 0.96
CA LYS A 135 -11.28 27.33 0.61
C LYS A 135 -11.54 28.35 1.73
N LYS A 136 -11.92 27.93 2.93
CA LYS A 136 -12.05 28.81 4.11
C LYS A 136 -10.77 28.85 4.93
#